data_AF-A0A497N3S2-F1
#
_entry.id   AF-A0A497N3S2-F1
#
_cell.length_a   1.000
_cell.length_b   1.000
_cell.length_c   1.000
_cell.angle_alpha   90.00
_cell.angle_beta   90.00
_cell.angle_gamma   90.00
#
_symmetry.space_group_name_H-M   'P 1'
#
loop_
_entity.id
_entity.type
_entity.pdbx_description
1 polymer ?
#
loop_
_entity_poly.entity_id
_entity_poly.type
_entity_poly.pdbx_seq_one_letter_code
_entity_poly.pdbx_strand_id
1 'polypeptide(L)'
;MLDAHLTYSVEEDGFMTFRMPLPLGTRAKPTFHPAADGQMGMVLQVYRHWLVSGDEAWLRKTWPTVKKILEFAWKYWDADKDGVMEGMQHNTYDIEFYGPNTMTGSLYLAALRAASELALHLGEEDKAREYAELFRKGSKWCDENLFNGEYYEQRVEPEAYEKWPDPYRWLAMRHGKDDRFKDWPKWQFGGGCLSDQMIGQWHSHILGLGYLYDPEKVHKALESIFRYNWRPTLWDHPSLLRVYAP
;
A
#
# COMPACT_ATOMS: atom_id res chain seq x y z
N MET A 1 12.71 -13.42 11.40
CA MET A 1 11.81 -12.29 11.70
C MET A 1 10.55 -12.36 10.85
N LEU A 2 10.67 -12.50 9.52
CA LEU A 2 9.54 -12.66 8.59
C LEU A 2 8.58 -13.80 8.98
N ASP A 3 9.12 -14.99 9.27
CA ASP A 3 8.31 -16.15 9.70
C ASP A 3 7.43 -15.86 10.91
N ALA A 4 7.98 -15.17 11.90
CA ALA A 4 7.25 -14.85 13.11
C ALA A 4 6.13 -13.85 12.83
N HIS A 5 6.37 -12.85 11.99
CA HIS A 5 5.32 -11.91 11.59
C HIS A 5 4.19 -12.64 10.84
N LEU A 6 4.53 -13.46 9.84
CA LEU A 6 3.54 -14.20 9.04
C LEU A 6 2.78 -15.25 9.88
N THR A 7 3.40 -15.77 10.93
CA THR A 7 2.78 -16.78 11.81
C THR A 7 1.93 -16.16 12.92
N TYR A 8 2.34 -15.02 13.48
CA TYR A 8 1.75 -14.48 14.71
C TYR A 8 1.01 -13.16 14.53
N SER A 9 1.14 -12.50 13.38
CA SER A 9 0.58 -11.17 13.11
C SER A 9 -0.39 -11.11 11.94
N VAL A 10 -0.77 -12.25 11.35
CA VAL A 10 -1.72 -12.32 10.22
C VAL A 10 -2.91 -13.19 10.60
N GLU A 11 -4.12 -12.62 10.57
CA GLU A 11 -5.37 -13.35 10.84
C GLU A 11 -5.78 -14.26 9.68
N GLU A 12 -6.75 -15.13 9.94
CA GLU A 12 -7.17 -16.15 8.97
C GLU A 12 -7.73 -15.56 7.67
N ASP A 13 -8.30 -14.36 7.74
CA ASP A 13 -8.88 -13.61 6.62
C ASP A 13 -7.87 -12.70 5.89
N GLY A 14 -6.63 -12.64 6.38
CA GLY A 14 -5.55 -11.83 5.81
C GLY A 14 -5.31 -10.49 6.50
N PHE A 15 -6.05 -10.14 7.54
CA PHE A 15 -5.77 -8.93 8.33
C PHE A 15 -4.35 -9.01 8.93
N MET A 16 -3.46 -8.08 8.57
CA MET A 16 -2.11 -8.01 9.14
C MET A 16 -2.04 -6.95 10.23
N THR A 17 -1.76 -7.37 11.46
CA THR A 17 -1.65 -6.46 12.60
C THR A 17 -0.40 -5.59 12.50
N PHE A 18 -0.57 -4.30 12.78
CA PHE A 18 0.47 -3.28 12.69
C PHE A 18 1.75 -3.57 13.51
N ARG A 19 1.62 -4.23 14.67
CA ARG A 19 2.75 -4.54 15.56
C ARG A 19 2.72 -5.99 16.02
N MET A 20 3.87 -6.65 15.93
CA MET A 20 4.06 -7.96 16.55
C MET A 20 4.18 -7.79 18.07
N PRO A 21 3.34 -8.48 18.87
CA PRO A 21 3.44 -8.42 20.32
C PRO A 21 4.68 -9.18 20.82
N LEU A 22 5.16 -8.80 21.99
CA LEU A 22 6.20 -9.52 22.73
C LEU A 22 5.57 -10.24 23.94
N PRO A 23 6.12 -11.40 24.36
CA PRO A 23 7.28 -12.10 23.77
C PRO A 23 6.96 -12.79 22.43
N LEU A 24 8.00 -13.20 21.71
CA LEU A 24 7.87 -13.93 20.44
C LEU A 24 7.00 -15.19 20.62
N GLY A 25 6.06 -15.42 19.71
CA GLY A 25 5.06 -16.49 19.80
C GLY A 25 3.71 -16.02 20.35
N THR A 26 3.62 -14.79 20.88
CA THR A 26 2.35 -14.19 21.25
C THR A 26 1.54 -13.88 20.00
N ARG A 27 0.29 -14.36 19.95
CA ARG A 27 -0.63 -14.06 18.84
C ARG A 27 -1.09 -12.60 18.94
N ALA A 28 -0.91 -11.84 17.87
CA ALA A 28 -1.41 -10.48 17.78
C ALA A 28 -2.95 -10.48 17.79
N LYS A 29 -3.53 -9.32 18.12
CA LYS A 29 -4.99 -9.12 18.07
C LYS A 29 -5.28 -7.93 17.15
N PRO A 30 -6.33 -7.98 16.32
CA PRO A 30 -6.66 -6.90 15.39
C PRO A 30 -7.39 -5.76 16.12
N THR A 31 -6.69 -5.10 17.05
CA THR A 31 -7.25 -4.01 17.87
C THR A 31 -7.01 -2.61 17.29
N PHE A 32 -6.36 -2.53 16.14
CA PHE A 32 -5.99 -1.29 15.45
C PHE A 32 -5.95 -1.55 13.95
N HIS A 33 -6.04 -0.50 13.12
CA HIS A 33 -6.07 -0.61 11.66
C HIS A 33 -4.88 -1.41 11.10
N PRO A 34 -5.09 -2.22 10.05
CA PRO A 34 -3.98 -2.75 9.27
C PRO A 34 -3.46 -1.61 8.38
N ALA A 35 -2.14 -1.46 8.33
CA ALA A 35 -1.49 -0.45 7.48
C ALA A 35 -1.40 -0.98 6.04
N ALA A 36 -2.06 -0.32 5.10
CA ALA A 36 -2.15 -0.77 3.70
C ALA A 36 -0.78 -0.86 3.04
N ASP A 37 0.05 0.17 3.21
CA ASP A 37 1.44 0.22 2.76
C ASP A 37 2.30 -0.89 3.39
N GLY A 38 2.19 -1.08 4.72
CA GLY A 38 2.92 -2.13 5.44
C GLY A 38 2.52 -3.54 4.99
N GLN A 39 1.22 -3.75 4.77
CA GLN A 39 0.66 -5.03 4.35
C GLN A 39 1.04 -5.38 2.91
N MET A 40 0.95 -4.43 1.98
CA MET A 40 1.43 -4.63 0.61
C MET A 40 2.95 -4.75 0.56
N GLY A 41 3.66 -3.99 1.39
CA GLY A 41 5.10 -4.09 1.59
C GLY A 41 5.54 -5.47 2.10
N MET A 42 4.70 -6.18 2.87
CA MET A 42 4.98 -7.55 3.31
C MET A 42 5.07 -8.54 2.14
N VAL A 43 4.19 -8.40 1.15
CA VAL A 43 4.23 -9.21 -0.09
C VAL A 43 5.55 -8.99 -0.83
N LEU A 44 5.96 -7.73 -0.96
CA LEU A 44 7.24 -7.35 -1.58
C LEU A 44 8.45 -7.89 -0.80
N GLN A 45 8.40 -7.88 0.53
CA GLN A 45 9.45 -8.44 1.37
C GLN A 45 9.57 -9.96 1.22
N VAL A 46 8.46 -10.68 1.09
CA VAL A 46 8.46 -12.12 0.82
C VAL A 46 9.07 -12.41 -0.55
N TYR A 47 8.65 -11.68 -1.58
CA TYR A 47 9.22 -11.83 -2.93
C TYR A 47 10.73 -11.57 -2.93
N ARG A 48 11.18 -10.49 -2.29
CA ARG A 48 12.61 -10.19 -2.11
C ARG A 48 13.34 -11.31 -1.37
N HIS A 49 12.75 -11.84 -0.29
CA HIS A 49 13.38 -12.90 0.49
C HIS A 49 13.60 -14.14 -0.37
N TRP A 50 12.58 -14.55 -1.13
CA TRP A 50 12.69 -15.68 -2.06
C TRP A 50 13.70 -15.42 -3.19
N LEU A 51 13.72 -14.23 -3.80
CA LEU A 51 14.72 -13.89 -4.82
C LEU A 51 16.17 -14.02 -4.33
N VAL A 52 16.40 -13.73 -3.04
CA VAL A 52 17.73 -13.82 -2.42
C VAL A 52 18.05 -15.24 -1.94
N SER A 53 17.08 -15.94 -1.34
CA SER A 53 17.33 -17.23 -0.71
C SER A 53 17.20 -18.42 -1.67
N GLY A 54 16.28 -18.35 -2.64
CA GLY A 54 15.88 -19.48 -3.47
C GLY A 54 15.20 -20.61 -2.71
N ASP A 55 14.75 -20.40 -1.46
CA ASP A 55 14.16 -21.45 -0.63
C ASP A 55 12.73 -21.78 -1.05
N GLU A 56 12.63 -22.81 -1.90
CA GLU A 56 11.38 -23.33 -2.46
C GLU A 56 10.44 -23.89 -1.38
N ALA A 57 10.98 -24.58 -0.38
CA ALA A 57 10.17 -25.20 0.67
C ALA A 57 9.55 -24.14 1.57
N TRP A 58 10.34 -23.11 1.92
CA TRP A 58 9.87 -21.96 2.66
C TRP A 58 8.80 -21.18 1.90
N LEU A 59 9.02 -20.94 0.59
CA LEU A 59 8.05 -20.23 -0.24
C LEU A 59 6.72 -20.99 -0.29
N ARG A 60 6.74 -22.30 -0.56
CA ARG A 60 5.53 -23.14 -0.61
C ARG A 60 4.76 -23.14 0.71
N LYS A 61 5.47 -23.18 1.83
CA LYS A 61 4.87 -23.09 3.17
C LYS A 61 4.21 -21.74 3.41
N THR A 62 4.83 -20.66 2.94
CA THR A 62 4.45 -19.28 3.26
C THR A 62 3.40 -18.71 2.30
N TRP A 63 3.38 -19.17 1.06
CA TRP A 63 2.53 -18.67 -0.01
C TRP A 63 1.03 -18.55 0.33
N PRO A 64 0.40 -19.53 1.01
CA PRO A 64 -1.01 -19.40 1.38
C PRO A 64 -1.30 -18.16 2.24
N THR A 65 -0.38 -17.80 3.15
CA THR A 65 -0.51 -16.60 3.98
C THR A 65 -0.30 -15.32 3.16
N VAL A 66 0.65 -15.33 2.21
CA VAL A 66 0.93 -14.19 1.32
C VAL A 66 -0.28 -13.85 0.46
N LYS A 67 -0.97 -14.88 -0.07
CA LYS A 67 -2.23 -14.69 -0.79
C LYS A 67 -3.26 -14.00 0.09
N LYS A 68 -3.47 -14.47 1.31
CA LYS A 68 -4.42 -13.84 2.25
C LYS A 68 -4.09 -12.37 2.51
N ILE A 69 -2.81 -12.05 2.75
CA ILE A 69 -2.33 -10.67 2.95
C ILE A 69 -2.67 -9.77 1.76
N LEU A 70 -2.41 -10.23 0.54
CA LEU A 70 -2.70 -9.46 -0.67
C LEU A 70 -4.22 -9.33 -0.89
N GLU A 71 -4.94 -10.45 -0.85
CA GLU A 71 -6.36 -10.55 -1.17
C GLU A 71 -7.26 -9.89 -0.11
N PHE A 72 -6.73 -9.62 1.08
CA PHE A 72 -7.39 -8.79 2.07
C PHE A 72 -7.67 -7.38 1.56
N ALA A 73 -6.87 -6.86 0.61
CA ALA A 73 -7.17 -5.59 -0.06
C ALA A 73 -8.60 -5.58 -0.63
N TRP A 74 -9.08 -6.71 -1.15
CA TRP A 74 -10.38 -6.83 -1.78
C TRP A 74 -11.55 -6.82 -0.81
N LYS A 75 -11.28 -6.77 0.50
CA LYS A 75 -12.32 -6.65 1.52
C LYS A 75 -12.88 -5.23 1.58
N TYR A 76 -12.05 -4.21 1.39
CA TYR A 76 -12.47 -2.82 1.48
C TYR A 76 -11.53 -1.79 0.86
N TRP A 77 -10.24 -2.10 0.65
CA TRP A 77 -9.35 -1.18 -0.05
C TRP A 77 -9.66 -1.15 -1.54
N ASP A 78 -9.80 -2.30 -2.19
CA ASP A 78 -10.14 -2.50 -3.62
C ASP A 78 -11.37 -3.42 -3.69
N ALA A 79 -12.50 -2.95 -3.16
CA ALA A 79 -13.65 -3.81 -2.82
C ALA A 79 -14.38 -4.38 -4.04
N ASP A 80 -14.34 -3.66 -5.16
CA ASP A 80 -14.89 -4.09 -6.45
C ASP A 80 -13.86 -4.84 -7.31
N LYS A 81 -12.61 -4.94 -6.83
CA LYS A 81 -11.54 -5.76 -7.39
C LYS A 81 -11.23 -5.36 -8.83
N ASP A 82 -11.03 -4.06 -9.02
CA ASP A 82 -10.67 -3.47 -10.31
C ASP A 82 -9.17 -3.14 -10.41
N GLY A 83 -8.42 -3.31 -9.30
CA GLY A 83 -7.00 -3.04 -9.21
C GLY A 83 -6.66 -1.66 -8.61
N VAL A 84 -7.65 -0.90 -8.15
CA VAL A 84 -7.48 0.42 -7.55
C VAL A 84 -7.89 0.38 -6.08
N MET A 85 -7.04 0.91 -5.19
CA MET A 85 -7.41 1.05 -3.78
C MET A 85 -8.14 2.37 -3.54
N GLU A 86 -9.46 2.34 -3.40
CA GLU A 86 -10.29 3.53 -3.15
C GLU A 86 -10.90 3.56 -1.73
N GLY A 87 -10.81 2.47 -0.96
CA GLY A 87 -11.22 2.45 0.44
C GLY A 87 -10.39 3.33 1.37
N MET A 88 -10.79 3.39 2.65
CA MET A 88 -10.00 4.05 3.70
C MET A 88 -8.74 3.23 4.02
N GLN A 89 -7.57 3.85 3.88
CA GLN A 89 -6.24 3.23 3.91
C GLN A 89 -5.37 3.85 5.01
N HIS A 90 -5.31 3.19 6.17
CA HIS A 90 -4.34 3.53 7.21
C HIS A 90 -2.92 3.25 6.71
N ASN A 91 -1.95 4.10 7.07
CA ASN A 91 -0.59 4.00 6.55
C ASN A 91 0.49 4.51 7.52
N THR A 92 1.76 4.41 7.11
CA THR A 92 2.93 4.73 7.95
C THR A 92 3.01 6.18 8.45
N TYR A 93 2.18 7.09 7.95
CA TYR A 93 2.09 8.45 8.48
C TYR A 93 1.19 8.57 9.72
N ASP A 94 0.72 7.44 10.25
CA ASP A 94 -0.20 7.36 11.40
C ASP A 94 -1.54 8.07 11.11
N ILE A 95 -1.98 8.08 9.84
CA ILE A 95 -3.26 8.64 9.34
C ILE A 95 -3.90 7.72 8.30
N GLU A 96 -5.14 8.03 7.91
CA GLU A 96 -5.89 7.33 6.88
C GLU A 96 -6.05 8.16 5.61
N PHE A 97 -5.69 7.61 4.45
CA PHE A 97 -6.08 8.17 3.16
C PHE A 97 -7.41 7.61 2.68
N TYR A 98 -8.22 8.47 2.09
CA TYR A 98 -9.55 8.17 1.61
C TYR A 98 -9.58 8.35 0.10
N GLY A 99 -9.94 7.28 -0.62
CA GLY A 99 -9.93 7.28 -2.07
C GLY A 99 -8.58 6.94 -2.70
N PRO A 100 -8.55 6.87 -4.04
CA PRO A 100 -7.39 6.45 -4.80
C PRO A 100 -6.21 7.42 -4.65
N ASN A 101 -5.04 6.84 -4.40
CA ASN A 101 -3.78 7.56 -4.28
C ASN A 101 -2.61 6.62 -4.65
N THR A 102 -1.49 7.16 -5.10
CA THR A 102 -0.35 6.33 -5.52
C THR A 102 0.60 5.95 -4.39
N MET A 103 0.51 6.56 -3.20
CA MET A 103 1.39 6.22 -2.08
C MET A 103 1.18 4.75 -1.67
N THR A 104 -0.05 4.39 -1.28
CA THR A 104 -0.43 2.99 -1.02
C THR A 104 -0.71 2.22 -2.30
N GLY A 105 -1.35 2.87 -3.29
CA GLY A 105 -1.72 2.23 -4.55
C GLY A 105 -0.53 1.68 -5.34
N SER A 106 0.61 2.38 -5.37
CA SER A 106 1.81 1.88 -6.05
C SER A 106 2.39 0.63 -5.37
N LEU A 107 2.33 0.55 -4.03
CA LEU A 107 2.74 -0.65 -3.29
C LEU A 107 1.80 -1.81 -3.57
N TYR A 108 0.50 -1.57 -3.68
CA TYR A 108 -0.47 -2.59 -4.09
C TYR A 108 -0.20 -3.13 -5.50
N LEU A 109 0.01 -2.24 -6.49
CA LEU A 109 0.35 -2.65 -7.85
C LEU A 109 1.67 -3.42 -7.91
N ALA A 110 2.68 -3.02 -7.14
CA ALA A 110 3.92 -3.77 -6.99
C ALA A 110 3.68 -5.14 -6.36
N ALA A 111 2.82 -5.23 -5.33
CA ALA A 111 2.49 -6.47 -4.65
C ALA A 111 1.73 -7.44 -5.58
N LEU A 112 0.81 -6.94 -6.41
CA LEU A 112 0.15 -7.73 -7.46
C LEU A 112 1.16 -8.27 -8.48
N ARG A 113 2.12 -7.45 -8.93
CA ARG A 113 3.22 -7.89 -9.81
C ARG A 113 4.05 -8.99 -9.17
N ALA A 114 4.51 -8.76 -7.94
CA ALA A 114 5.31 -9.74 -7.20
C ALA A 114 4.55 -11.06 -6.98
N ALA A 115 3.29 -10.97 -6.56
CA ALA A 115 2.44 -12.13 -6.34
C ALA A 115 2.12 -12.88 -7.63
N SER A 116 1.98 -12.19 -8.76
CA SER A 116 1.84 -12.82 -10.08
C SER A 116 3.05 -13.69 -10.42
N GLU A 117 4.26 -13.19 -10.22
CA GLU A 117 5.51 -13.96 -10.48
C GLU A 117 5.61 -15.17 -9.53
N LEU A 118 5.31 -14.98 -8.24
CA LEU A 118 5.30 -16.08 -7.25
C LEU A 118 4.26 -17.15 -7.59
N ALA A 119 3.04 -16.75 -7.94
CA ALA A 119 1.98 -17.66 -8.33
C ALA A 119 2.38 -18.48 -9.55
N LEU A 120 2.95 -17.83 -10.57
CA LEU A 120 3.42 -18.50 -11.78
C LEU A 120 4.54 -19.51 -11.47
N HIS A 121 5.54 -19.11 -10.67
CA HIS A 121 6.63 -19.99 -10.24
C HIS A 121 6.13 -21.23 -9.49
N LEU A 122 5.09 -21.07 -8.68
CA LEU A 122 4.48 -22.16 -7.91
C LEU A 122 3.49 -23.02 -8.72
N GLY A 123 3.22 -22.67 -9.98
CA GLY A 123 2.30 -23.39 -10.87
C GLY A 123 0.83 -23.02 -10.70
N GLU A 124 0.51 -21.90 -10.03
CA GLU A 124 -0.85 -21.37 -9.89
C GLU A 124 -1.17 -20.37 -11.02
N GLU A 125 -1.26 -20.86 -12.25
CA GLU A 125 -1.42 -20.01 -13.46
C GLU A 125 -2.67 -19.10 -13.43
N ASP A 126 -3.80 -19.60 -12.91
CA ASP A 126 -5.03 -18.80 -12.81
C ASP A 126 -4.86 -17.60 -11.87
N LYS A 127 -4.15 -17.79 -10.75
CA LYS A 127 -3.86 -16.72 -9.80
C LYS A 127 -2.84 -15.73 -10.37
N ALA A 128 -1.81 -16.22 -11.05
CA ALA A 128 -0.88 -15.36 -11.76
C ALA A 128 -1.61 -14.44 -12.76
N ARG A 129 -2.52 -15.00 -13.56
CA ARG A 129 -3.31 -14.25 -14.54
C ARG A 129 -4.23 -13.23 -13.89
N GLU A 130 -4.90 -13.60 -12.81
CA GLU A 130 -5.77 -12.70 -12.03
C GLU A 130 -4.99 -11.51 -11.47
N TYR A 131 -3.87 -11.74 -10.79
CA TYR A 131 -3.05 -10.66 -10.22
C TYR A 131 -2.46 -9.77 -11.31
N ALA A 132 -1.99 -10.35 -12.41
CA ALA A 132 -1.49 -9.58 -13.56
C ALA A 132 -2.58 -8.74 -14.22
N GLU A 133 -3.82 -9.23 -14.32
CA GLU A 133 -4.93 -8.47 -14.87
C GLU A 133 -5.32 -7.29 -13.99
N LEU A 134 -5.42 -7.49 -12.67
CA LEU A 134 -5.69 -6.42 -11.70
C LEU A 134 -4.60 -5.36 -11.75
N PHE A 135 -3.33 -5.77 -11.80
CA PHE A 135 -2.22 -4.84 -11.96
C PHE A 135 -2.38 -3.96 -13.21
N ARG A 136 -2.68 -4.57 -14.37
CA ARG A 136 -2.81 -3.82 -15.63
C ARG A 136 -3.99 -2.85 -15.60
N LYS A 137 -5.12 -3.26 -15.02
CA LYS A 137 -6.31 -2.40 -14.90
C LYS A 137 -6.03 -1.22 -13.97
N GLY A 138 -5.54 -1.49 -12.77
CA GLY A 138 -5.23 -0.46 -11.78
C GLY A 138 -4.14 0.51 -12.25
N SER A 139 -3.06 -0.01 -12.85
CA SER A 139 -1.99 0.79 -13.46
C SER A 139 -2.55 1.79 -14.48
N LYS A 140 -3.33 1.29 -15.45
CA LYS A 140 -3.94 2.11 -16.48
C LYS A 140 -4.89 3.15 -15.88
N TRP A 141 -5.74 2.74 -14.93
CA TRP A 141 -6.69 3.64 -14.30
C TRP A 141 -5.98 4.77 -13.54
N CYS A 142 -4.94 4.46 -12.76
CA CYS A 142 -4.15 5.46 -12.04
C CYS A 142 -3.52 6.47 -13.02
N ASP A 143 -2.97 5.99 -14.12
CA ASP A 143 -2.40 6.84 -15.18
C ASP A 143 -3.42 7.76 -15.84
N GLU A 144 -4.66 7.30 -16.02
CA GLU A 144 -5.72 8.07 -16.66
C GLU A 144 -6.43 9.04 -15.70
N ASN A 145 -6.50 8.71 -14.41
CA ASN A 145 -7.37 9.39 -13.45
C ASN A 145 -6.64 10.17 -12.35
N LEU A 146 -5.40 9.80 -12.02
CA LEU A 146 -4.64 10.44 -10.94
C LEU A 146 -3.52 11.33 -11.46
N PHE A 147 -3.01 11.09 -12.67
CA PHE A 147 -1.96 11.91 -13.24
C PHE A 147 -2.51 13.25 -13.74
N ASN A 148 -2.10 14.35 -13.11
CA ASN A 148 -2.58 15.71 -13.44
C ASN A 148 -1.84 16.36 -14.62
N GLY A 149 -0.94 15.62 -15.28
CA GLY A 149 -0.08 16.12 -16.33
C GLY A 149 1.36 16.39 -15.86
N GLU A 150 1.64 16.45 -14.56
CA GLU A 150 3.00 16.58 -14.00
C GLU A 150 3.32 15.48 -12.98
N TYR A 151 2.40 15.19 -12.07
CA TYR A 151 2.53 14.19 -11.01
C TYR A 151 1.16 13.56 -10.69
N TYR A 152 1.13 12.62 -9.76
CA TYR A 152 -0.09 11.92 -9.37
C TYR A 152 -0.69 12.54 -8.10
N GLU A 153 -1.99 12.80 -8.15
CA GLU A 153 -2.75 13.37 -7.06
C GLU A 153 -3.55 12.29 -6.32
N GLN A 154 -3.99 12.62 -5.11
CA GLN A 154 -5.03 11.86 -4.44
C GLN A 154 -6.41 12.34 -4.92
N ARG A 155 -7.23 11.40 -5.36
CA ARG A 155 -8.66 11.64 -5.52
C ARG A 155 -9.35 11.35 -4.18
N VAL A 156 -9.71 12.40 -3.45
CA VAL A 156 -10.30 12.28 -2.11
C VAL A 156 -11.75 11.82 -2.20
N GLU A 157 -12.06 10.72 -1.50
CA GLU A 157 -13.41 10.14 -1.43
C GLU A 157 -13.90 10.08 0.03
N PRO A 158 -14.66 11.09 0.51
CA PRO A 158 -15.06 11.18 1.92
C PRO A 158 -15.81 9.96 2.48
N GLU A 159 -16.48 9.21 1.61
CA GLU A 159 -17.30 8.03 1.94
C GLU A 159 -16.50 6.71 1.91
N ALA A 160 -15.19 6.75 1.65
CA ALA A 160 -14.35 5.55 1.51
C ALA A 160 -14.30 4.65 2.77
N TYR A 161 -14.70 5.17 3.94
CA TYR A 161 -14.84 4.38 5.17
C TYR A 161 -16.03 3.40 5.13
N GLU A 162 -17.03 3.65 4.29
CA GLU A 162 -18.27 2.86 4.26
C GLU A 162 -18.06 1.44 3.74
N LYS A 163 -17.02 1.24 2.91
CA LYS A 163 -16.60 -0.04 2.35
C LYS A 163 -16.13 -1.04 3.43
N TRP A 164 -15.82 -0.59 4.64
CA TRP A 164 -15.32 -1.47 5.70
C TRP A 164 -16.40 -2.47 6.19
N PRO A 165 -16.13 -3.79 6.12
CA PRO A 165 -17.06 -4.81 6.56
C PRO A 165 -17.00 -5.05 8.07
N ASP A 166 -18.04 -5.66 8.62
CA ASP A 166 -17.94 -6.30 9.94
C ASP A 166 -16.94 -7.47 9.88
N PRO A 167 -16.18 -7.76 10.96
CA PRO A 167 -16.22 -7.12 12.28
C PRO A 167 -15.30 -5.88 12.39
N TYR A 168 -14.71 -5.38 11.30
CA TYR A 168 -13.72 -4.29 11.36
C TYR A 168 -14.31 -2.89 11.20
N ARG A 169 -15.59 -2.77 10.83
CA ARG A 169 -16.27 -1.48 10.59
C ARG A 169 -16.07 -0.45 11.70
N TRP A 170 -16.01 -0.89 12.96
CA TRP A 170 -15.78 0.01 14.10
C TRP A 170 -14.44 0.76 14.04
N LEU A 171 -13.39 0.20 13.40
CA LEU A 171 -12.12 0.88 13.18
C LEU A 171 -12.28 2.09 12.25
N ALA A 172 -13.13 1.96 11.23
CA ALA A 172 -13.38 3.00 10.25
C ALA A 172 -14.27 4.14 10.76
N MET A 173 -15.01 3.93 11.87
CA MET A 173 -15.89 4.95 12.45
C MET A 173 -15.15 6.03 13.24
N ARG A 174 -13.90 5.78 13.64
CA ARG A 174 -13.08 6.77 14.35
C ARG A 174 -12.25 7.55 13.35
N HIS A 175 -12.82 8.63 12.81
CA HIS A 175 -12.12 9.52 11.90
C HIS A 175 -12.40 11.00 12.20
N GLY A 176 -11.44 11.85 11.84
CA GLY A 176 -11.56 13.30 11.95
C GLY A 176 -12.04 13.95 10.66
N LYS A 177 -12.45 15.21 10.74
CA LYS A 177 -12.68 16.08 9.59
C LYS A 177 -11.53 17.06 9.43
N ASP A 178 -11.29 17.48 8.20
CA ASP A 178 -10.32 18.53 7.90
C ASP A 178 -10.80 19.89 8.44
N ASP A 179 -9.86 20.76 8.82
CA ASP A 179 -10.15 22.07 9.38
C ASP A 179 -10.55 23.10 8.30
N ARG A 180 -10.04 22.93 7.08
CA ARG A 180 -10.31 23.82 5.93
C ARG A 180 -11.42 23.27 5.05
N PHE A 181 -11.36 21.99 4.72
CA PHE A 181 -12.33 21.32 3.85
C PHE A 181 -13.31 20.50 4.69
N LYS A 182 -14.42 21.10 5.13
CA LYS A 182 -15.35 20.47 6.10
C LYS A 182 -15.96 19.14 5.66
N ASP A 183 -16.03 18.90 4.36
CA ASP A 183 -16.55 17.67 3.77
C ASP A 183 -15.44 16.62 3.55
N TRP A 184 -14.18 16.97 3.80
CA TRP A 184 -13.06 16.07 3.68
C TRP A 184 -12.73 15.40 5.01
N PRO A 185 -12.29 14.13 4.96
CA PRO A 185 -11.57 13.51 6.06
C PRO A 185 -10.32 14.32 6.41
N LYS A 186 -9.86 14.19 7.65
CA LYS A 186 -8.65 14.89 8.11
C LYS A 186 -7.41 14.42 7.33
N TRP A 187 -6.47 15.32 7.07
CA TRP A 187 -5.10 14.99 6.63
C TRP A 187 -4.98 14.34 5.24
N GLN A 188 -5.86 14.72 4.30
CA GLN A 188 -5.74 14.30 2.91
C GLN A 188 -4.78 15.24 2.14
N PHE A 189 -3.97 14.70 1.24
CA PHE A 189 -3.03 15.53 0.47
C PHE A 189 -3.64 16.06 -0.83
N GLY A 190 -4.72 15.46 -1.35
CA GLY A 190 -5.44 15.93 -2.52
C GLY A 190 -4.50 16.22 -3.71
N GLY A 191 -4.53 17.45 -4.21
CA GLY A 191 -3.66 17.92 -5.30
C GLY A 191 -2.18 18.19 -4.93
N GLY A 192 -1.77 17.87 -3.70
CA GLY A 192 -0.38 18.03 -3.26
C GLY A 192 0.57 17.05 -3.95
N CYS A 193 1.76 17.52 -4.33
CA CYS A 193 2.83 16.69 -4.89
C CYS A 193 3.55 15.90 -3.77
N LEU A 194 3.01 14.75 -3.40
CA LEU A 194 3.55 13.92 -2.32
C LEU A 194 4.94 13.37 -2.68
N SER A 195 5.91 13.46 -1.76
CA SER A 195 7.33 13.16 -2.04
C SER A 195 7.64 11.70 -2.33
N ASP A 196 6.82 10.79 -1.83
CA ASP A 196 6.97 9.34 -1.92
C ASP A 196 5.78 8.69 -2.66
N GLN A 197 5.05 9.48 -3.46
CA GLN A 197 3.97 9.00 -4.32
C GLN A 197 4.39 7.87 -5.27
N MET A 198 5.70 7.69 -5.51
CA MET A 198 6.32 6.65 -6.34
C MET A 198 7.06 5.55 -5.55
N ILE A 199 6.78 5.37 -4.25
CA ILE A 199 7.51 4.40 -3.41
C ILE A 199 7.37 2.95 -3.90
N GLY A 200 6.18 2.55 -4.38
CA GLY A 200 5.99 1.23 -4.97
C GLY A 200 6.74 1.06 -6.29
N GLN A 201 6.84 2.12 -7.10
CA GLN A 201 7.63 2.12 -8.34
C GLN A 201 9.12 1.93 -8.06
N TRP A 202 9.63 2.60 -7.01
CA TRP A 202 11.01 2.41 -6.55
C TRP A 202 11.27 0.96 -6.13
N HIS A 203 10.38 0.37 -5.33
CA HIS A 203 10.48 -1.04 -4.95
C HIS A 203 10.37 -2.00 -6.15
N SER A 204 9.48 -1.70 -7.10
CA SER A 204 9.31 -2.49 -8.32
C SER A 204 10.61 -2.59 -9.12
N HIS A 205 11.35 -1.49 -9.26
CA HIS A 205 12.66 -1.52 -9.92
C HIS A 205 13.71 -2.30 -9.13
N ILE A 206 13.78 -2.14 -7.80
CA ILE A 206 14.71 -2.90 -6.95
C ILE A 206 14.47 -4.41 -7.10
N LEU A 207 13.21 -4.82 -7.23
CA LEU A 207 12.80 -6.23 -7.30
C LEU A 207 12.77 -6.79 -8.73
N GLY A 208 13.18 -6.01 -9.74
CA GLY A 208 13.18 -6.45 -11.13
C GLY A 208 11.78 -6.61 -11.75
N LEU A 209 10.76 -5.97 -11.17
CA LEU A 209 9.36 -6.06 -11.63
C LEU A 209 9.01 -5.05 -12.72
N GLY A 210 9.88 -4.07 -12.97
CA GLY A 210 9.76 -3.08 -14.06
C GLY A 210 8.91 -1.85 -13.71
N TYR A 211 8.36 -1.21 -14.74
CA TYR A 211 7.47 -0.07 -14.58
C TYR A 211 6.06 -0.50 -14.16
N LEU A 212 5.52 0.15 -13.12
CA LEU A 212 4.15 -0.02 -12.65
C LEU A 212 3.19 0.92 -13.36
N TYR A 213 3.67 2.08 -13.80
CA TYR A 213 2.92 3.11 -14.51
C TYR A 213 3.64 3.46 -15.82
N ASP A 214 3.03 4.30 -16.65
CA ASP A 214 3.66 4.82 -17.85
C ASP A 214 5.05 5.44 -17.54
N PRO A 215 6.12 5.00 -18.22
CA PRO A 215 7.48 5.46 -17.92
C PRO A 215 7.65 6.98 -18.02
N GLU A 216 7.03 7.64 -19.02
CA GLU A 216 7.16 9.08 -19.20
C GLU A 216 6.48 9.83 -18.04
N LYS A 217 5.31 9.35 -17.59
CA LYS A 217 4.61 9.90 -16.42
C LYS A 217 5.40 9.70 -15.13
N VAL A 218 6.04 8.53 -14.95
CA VAL A 218 6.92 8.28 -13.80
C VAL A 218 8.09 9.26 -13.78
N HIS A 219 8.78 9.45 -14.90
CA HIS A 219 9.89 10.41 -14.99
C HIS A 219 9.43 11.82 -14.66
N LYS A 220 8.30 12.26 -15.24
CA LYS A 220 7.74 13.58 -14.98
C LYS A 220 7.31 13.78 -13.52
N ALA A 221 6.75 12.74 -12.90
CA ALA A 221 6.40 12.76 -11.48
C ALA A 221 7.64 12.90 -10.60
N LEU A 222 8.73 12.19 -10.90
CA LEU A 222 10.00 12.31 -10.17
C LEU A 222 10.63 13.70 -10.30
N GLU A 223 10.61 14.30 -11.51
CA GLU A 223 11.03 15.69 -11.72
C GLU A 223 10.19 16.67 -10.91
N SER A 224 8.88 16.46 -10.88
CA SER A 224 7.93 17.30 -10.12
C SER A 224 8.14 17.18 -8.62
N ILE A 225 8.38 15.96 -8.11
CA ILE A 225 8.73 15.73 -6.71
C ILE A 225 9.96 16.56 -6.34
N PHE A 226 11.03 16.49 -7.14
CA PHE A 226 12.22 17.29 -6.89
C PHE A 226 11.92 18.79 -6.97
N ARG A 227 11.23 19.25 -8.02
CA ARG A 227 10.89 20.67 -8.23
C ARG A 227 10.11 21.27 -7.06
N TYR A 228 9.10 20.56 -6.56
CA TYR A 228 8.18 21.09 -5.55
C TYR A 228 8.67 20.85 -4.11
N ASN A 229 9.31 19.70 -3.85
CA ASN A 229 9.66 19.28 -2.49
C ASN A 229 11.13 19.55 -2.11
N TRP A 230 12.05 19.70 -3.06
CA TRP A 230 13.45 19.98 -2.71
C TRP A 230 13.59 21.35 -2.05
N ARG A 231 14.34 21.39 -0.94
CA ARG A 231 14.76 22.60 -0.26
C ARG A 231 16.25 22.48 0.02
N PRO A 232 17.07 23.49 -0.32
CA PRO A 232 18.51 23.44 -0.08
C PRO A 232 18.88 23.44 1.42
N THR A 233 17.97 23.93 2.26
CA THR A 233 18.07 23.93 3.72
C THR A 233 16.68 23.78 4.33
N LEU A 234 16.61 23.17 5.50
CA LEU A 234 15.39 23.05 6.33
C LEU A 234 15.48 23.90 7.60
N TRP A 235 16.50 24.74 7.75
CA TRP A 235 16.75 25.53 8.97
C TRP A 235 15.54 26.36 9.42
N ASP A 236 14.90 27.05 8.48
CA ASP A 236 13.72 27.87 8.73
C ASP A 236 12.40 27.14 8.41
N HIS A 237 12.44 25.83 8.18
CA HIS A 237 11.24 25.05 7.84
C HIS A 237 10.60 24.47 9.12
N PRO A 238 9.40 24.94 9.51
CA PRO A 238 8.73 24.40 10.68
C PRO A 238 8.25 22.96 10.41
N SER A 239 8.87 21.98 11.06
CA SER A 239 8.40 20.60 11.06
C SER A 239 7.33 20.42 12.15
N LEU A 240 6.07 20.34 11.75
CA LEU A 240 4.94 20.23 12.68
C LEU A 240 4.53 18.78 12.99
N LEU A 241 5.09 17.79 12.25
CA LEU A 241 4.53 16.42 12.23
C LEU A 241 5.37 15.36 12.95
N ARG A 242 6.56 15.68 13.47
CA ARG A 242 7.26 14.92 14.53
C ARG A 242 8.43 15.77 15.02
N VAL A 243 8.34 16.30 16.23
CA VAL A 243 9.46 17.00 16.86
C VAL A 243 10.40 15.92 17.39
N TYR A 244 11.51 15.68 16.70
CA TYR A 244 12.64 15.02 17.35
C TYR A 244 13.13 16.00 18.41
N ALA A 245 13.04 15.60 19.69
CA ALA A 245 13.48 16.45 20.79
C ALA A 245 14.92 16.94 20.53
N PRO A 246 15.23 18.22 20.84
CA PRO A 246 16.55 18.79 20.64
C PRO A 246 17.64 18.08 21.47
#